data_AF-A0AAE5CM75-F1
#
_entry.id   AF-A0AAE5CM75-F1
#
_cell.length_a   1.000
_cell.length_b   1.000
_cell.length_c   1.000
_cell.angle_alpha   90.00
_cell.angle_beta   90.00
_cell.angle_gamma   90.00
#
_symmetry.space_group_name_H-M   'P 1'
#
loop_
_entity.id
_entity.type
_entity.pdbx_description
1 polymer ?
#
loop_
_entity_poly.entity_id
_entity_poly.type
_entity_poly.pdbx_seq_one_letter_code
_entity_poly.pdbx_strand_id
1 'polypeptide(L)'
;MKLLRSVVTSYPGIFLNPVVDVLYLVVLGLVAAQYSRVQAMEERFYGRPKNKAFTQTLWGIGLGLAGGLIASVLLVMVGVTVSDAGVSYLLPISLFLLLWSPRFLCFSYSGALVSLSYLVFGWPRVNVQAIMALVACLHAAESFLIRWSGAGCATPLYMPGKDGRTVGGFLLQRFWPVPLIVLFMIRVPDISRMTGLIQLPDWWPLIKAPLTPGPGTPVFQMMPIVAALGYGDMATSVTPREKAVETSRNLFLFSVILLGFS
;
A
#
# COMPACT_ATOMS: atom_id res chain seq x y z
N MET A 1 3.74 10.27 -21.38
CA MET A 1 4.95 10.95 -20.83
C MET A 1 4.65 12.11 -19.90
N LYS A 2 3.68 13.00 -20.20
CA LYS A 2 3.36 14.16 -19.33
C LYS A 2 2.95 13.73 -17.89
N LEU A 3 2.00 12.80 -17.75
CA LEU A 3 1.54 12.31 -16.44
C LEU A 3 2.67 11.72 -15.58
N LEU A 4 3.45 10.80 -16.15
CA LEU A 4 4.62 10.21 -15.46
C LEU A 4 5.58 11.30 -14.97
N ARG A 5 5.92 12.25 -15.85
CA ARG A 5 6.81 13.36 -15.49
C ARG A 5 6.22 14.17 -14.34
N SER A 6 4.93 14.48 -14.38
CA SER A 6 4.23 15.21 -13.32
C SER A 6 4.32 14.50 -11.98
N VAL A 7 4.05 13.19 -11.91
CA VAL A 7 4.17 12.43 -10.67
C VAL A 7 5.60 12.49 -10.13
N VAL A 8 6.60 12.21 -10.97
CA VAL A 8 8.01 12.20 -10.56
C VAL A 8 8.45 13.58 -10.07
N THR A 9 8.04 14.66 -10.75
CA THR A 9 8.39 16.03 -10.35
C THR A 9 7.66 16.48 -9.09
N SER A 10 6.44 16.00 -8.85
CA SER A 10 5.64 16.37 -7.68
C SER A 10 5.96 15.52 -6.45
N TYR A 11 6.58 14.35 -6.60
CA TYR A 11 6.86 13.42 -5.51
C TYR A 11 7.73 14.00 -4.39
N PRO A 12 8.83 14.74 -4.65
CA PRO A 12 9.57 15.41 -3.58
C PRO A 12 8.73 16.47 -2.84
N GLY A 13 7.76 17.07 -3.53
CA GLY A 13 6.85 18.09 -2.98
C GLY A 13 5.89 17.55 -1.91
N ILE A 14 5.79 16.23 -1.72
CA ILE A 14 5.02 15.61 -0.63
C ILE A 14 5.47 16.17 0.73
N PHE A 15 6.78 16.36 0.91
CA PHE A 15 7.39 16.81 2.17
C PHE A 15 7.45 18.34 2.32
N LEU A 16 6.67 19.06 1.52
CA LEU A 16 6.45 20.51 1.70
C LEU A 16 5.16 20.79 2.49
N ASN A 17 4.39 19.76 2.82
CA ASN A 17 3.14 19.88 3.56
C ASN A 17 3.35 19.43 5.01
N PRO A 18 3.31 20.36 6.00
CA PRO A 18 3.56 20.02 7.40
C PRO A 18 2.62 18.95 7.97
N VAL A 19 1.38 18.87 7.49
CA VAL A 19 0.42 17.86 7.93
C VAL A 19 0.88 16.47 7.48
N VAL A 20 1.35 16.36 6.24
CA VAL A 20 1.86 15.11 5.69
C VAL A 20 3.16 14.71 6.39
N ASP A 21 4.04 15.66 6.69
CA ASP A 21 5.28 15.41 7.41
C ASP A 21 5.00 14.83 8.80
N VAL A 22 4.05 15.42 9.55
CA VAL A 22 3.64 14.90 10.86
C VAL A 22 3.08 13.49 10.73
N LEU A 23 2.19 13.23 9.77
CA LEU A 23 1.64 11.90 9.53
C LEU A 23 2.73 10.89 9.14
N TYR A 24 3.70 11.31 8.34
CA TYR A 24 4.84 10.50 7.95
C TYR A 24 5.71 10.14 9.15
N LEU A 25 5.99 11.10 10.04
CA LEU A 25 6.73 10.87 11.27
C LEU A 25 5.99 9.92 12.22
N VAL A 26 4.66 10.01 12.31
CA VAL A 26 3.85 9.06 13.09
C VAL A 26 3.99 7.65 12.54
N VAL A 27 3.81 7.48 11.22
CA VAL A 27 3.96 6.18 10.56
C VAL A 27 5.39 5.64 10.71
N LEU A 28 6.39 6.50 10.56
CA LEU A 28 7.79 6.14 10.75
C LEU A 28 8.07 5.70 12.20
N GLY A 29 7.51 6.40 13.18
CA GLY A 29 7.60 6.03 14.60
C GLY A 29 6.99 4.65 14.87
N LEU A 30 5.84 4.34 14.26
CA LEU A 30 5.23 3.02 14.35
C LEU A 30 6.12 1.94 13.70
N VAL A 31 6.69 2.20 12.53
CA VAL A 31 7.63 1.27 11.85
C VAL A 31 8.86 1.02 12.71
N ALA A 32 9.47 2.08 13.26
CA ALA A 32 10.62 1.98 14.15
C ALA A 32 10.27 1.17 15.41
N ALA A 33 9.09 1.39 16.01
CA ALA A 33 8.62 0.63 17.15
C ALA A 33 8.44 -0.87 16.83
N GLN A 34 7.96 -1.22 15.63
CA GLN A 34 7.87 -2.63 15.21
C GLN A 34 9.24 -3.27 15.08
N TYR A 35 10.22 -2.59 14.46
CA TYR A 35 11.58 -3.13 14.38
C TYR A 35 12.26 -3.23 15.75
N SER A 36 11.99 -2.30 16.68
CA SER A 36 12.46 -2.39 18.07
C SER A 36 11.87 -3.60 18.80
N ARG A 37 10.62 -3.98 18.52
CA ARG A 37 10.01 -5.22 19.05
C ARG A 37 10.71 -6.47 18.52
N VAL A 38 11.02 -6.50 17.22
CA VAL A 38 11.78 -7.62 16.60
C VAL A 38 13.15 -7.74 17.26
N GLN A 39 13.88 -6.63 17.38
CA GLN A 39 15.18 -6.60 18.04
C GLN A 39 15.10 -7.11 19.50
N ALA A 40 14.16 -6.60 20.29
CA ALA A 40 14.01 -7.01 21.70
C ALA A 40 13.65 -8.50 21.83
N MET A 41 12.87 -9.03 20.90
CA MET A 41 12.57 -10.46 20.84
C MET A 41 13.83 -11.29 20.57
N GLU A 42 14.66 -10.87 19.61
CA GLU A 42 15.92 -11.55 19.29
C GLU A 42 16.93 -11.49 20.44
N GLU A 43 17.05 -10.35 21.12
CA GLU A 43 17.91 -10.20 22.30
C GLU A 43 17.48 -11.12 23.45
N ARG A 44 16.16 -11.30 23.66
CA ARG A 44 15.63 -12.23 24.67
C ARG A 44 15.92 -13.70 24.35
N PHE A 45 15.82 -14.10 23.08
CA PHE A 45 16.04 -15.50 22.68
C PHE A 45 17.51 -15.85 22.45
N TYR A 46 18.30 -14.92 21.93
CA TYR A 46 19.66 -15.18 21.43
C TYR A 46 20.75 -14.40 22.15
N GLY A 47 20.39 -13.50 23.07
CA GLY A 47 21.33 -12.60 23.76
C GLY A 47 21.94 -11.51 22.87
N ARG A 48 21.60 -11.48 21.57
CA ARG A 48 22.09 -10.49 20.60
C ARG A 48 21.09 -10.25 19.47
N PRO A 49 21.02 -9.02 18.93
CA PRO A 49 20.14 -8.73 17.81
C PRO A 49 20.79 -9.14 16.49
N LYS A 50 20.08 -9.95 15.70
CA LYS A 50 20.44 -10.21 14.29
C LYS A 50 19.97 -9.04 13.41
N ASN A 51 18.78 -8.51 13.70
CA ASN A 51 18.11 -7.45 12.97
C ASN A 51 18.05 -6.18 13.82
N LYS A 52 19.08 -5.33 13.71
CA LYS A 52 19.13 -4.05 14.42
C LYS A 52 18.00 -3.12 13.96
N ALA A 53 17.24 -2.57 14.89
CA ALA A 53 16.05 -1.78 14.61
C ALA A 53 16.34 -0.53 13.77
N PHE A 54 17.42 0.19 14.09
CA PHE A 54 17.84 1.38 13.35
C PHE A 54 18.16 1.06 11.88
N THR A 55 18.97 0.02 11.65
CA THR A 55 19.34 -0.40 10.29
C THR A 55 18.13 -0.84 9.48
N GLN A 56 17.23 -1.64 10.08
CA GLN A 56 16.01 -2.08 9.38
C GLN A 56 15.05 -0.91 9.09
N THR A 57 14.95 0.06 10.00
CA THR A 57 14.15 1.28 9.80
C THR A 57 14.72 2.11 8.65
N LEU A 58 16.05 2.29 8.59
CA LEU A 58 16.71 3.05 7.51
C LEU A 58 16.49 2.39 6.14
N TRP A 59 16.62 1.06 6.07
CA TRP A 59 16.26 0.30 4.87
C TRP A 59 14.78 0.42 4.53
N GLY A 60 13.91 0.42 5.54
CA GLY A 60 12.48 0.64 5.41
C GLY A 60 12.16 1.98 4.77
N ILE A 61 12.78 3.07 5.24
CA ILE A 61 12.63 4.42 4.66
C ILE A 61 13.06 4.44 3.19
N GLY A 62 14.28 3.99 2.89
CA GLY A 62 14.83 4.06 1.52
C GLY A 62 13.97 3.30 0.52
N LEU A 63 13.57 2.08 0.87
CA LEU A 63 12.70 1.28 0.01
C LEU A 63 11.25 1.77 0.02
N GLY A 64 10.75 2.29 1.14
CA GLY A 64 9.43 2.89 1.23
C GLY A 64 9.24 4.11 0.33
N LEU A 65 10.28 4.96 0.21
CA LEU A 65 10.30 6.05 -0.77
C LEU A 65 10.26 5.54 -2.21
N ALA A 66 11.01 4.48 -2.53
CA ALA A 66 11.00 3.89 -3.87
C ALA A 66 9.67 3.20 -4.20
N GLY A 67 9.14 2.41 -3.27
CA GLY A 67 7.83 1.75 -3.39
C GLY A 67 6.69 2.73 -3.46
N GLY A 68 6.75 3.84 -2.73
CA GLY A 68 5.77 4.92 -2.76
C GLY A 68 5.74 5.64 -4.10
N LEU A 69 6.91 5.88 -4.71
CA LEU A 69 6.98 6.45 -6.05
C LEU A 69 6.39 5.48 -7.08
N ILE A 70 6.72 4.19 -7.00
CA ILE A 70 6.17 3.15 -7.88
C ILE A 70 4.64 3.09 -7.74
N ALA A 71 4.12 3.00 -6.51
CA ALA A 71 2.68 2.97 -6.25
C ALA A 71 1.98 4.24 -6.77
N SER A 72 2.58 5.41 -6.55
CA SER A 72 2.06 6.69 -7.05
C SER A 72 1.97 6.70 -8.58
N VAL A 73 3.02 6.24 -9.26
CA VAL A 73 3.04 6.13 -10.72
C VAL A 73 1.95 5.16 -11.19
N LEU A 74 1.82 3.99 -10.57
CA LEU A 74 0.79 3.01 -10.93
C LEU A 74 -0.63 3.58 -10.76
N LEU A 75 -0.93 4.14 -9.60
CA LEU A 75 -2.24 4.73 -9.30
C LEU A 75 -2.60 5.86 -10.26
N VAL A 76 -1.65 6.76 -10.54
CA VAL A 76 -1.88 7.88 -11.44
C VAL A 76 -1.99 7.42 -12.89
N MET A 77 -1.15 6.51 -13.36
CA MET A 77 -1.19 6.03 -14.75
C MET A 77 -2.46 5.24 -15.05
N VAL A 78 -2.94 4.44 -14.10
CA VAL A 78 -4.24 3.75 -14.21
C VAL A 78 -5.39 4.76 -14.08
N GLY A 79 -5.19 5.86 -13.37
CA GLY A 79 -6.21 6.91 -13.18
C GLY A 79 -7.20 6.59 -12.07
N VAL A 80 -6.77 5.86 -11.05
CA VAL A 80 -7.62 5.48 -9.91
C VAL A 80 -7.81 6.67 -8.99
N THR A 81 -9.07 7.06 -8.78
CA THR A 81 -9.47 8.11 -7.82
C THR A 81 -9.80 7.51 -6.46
N VAL A 82 -9.19 8.05 -5.41
CA VAL A 82 -9.40 7.61 -4.02
C VAL A 82 -10.83 7.90 -3.55
N SER A 83 -11.42 8.99 -4.03
CA SER A 83 -12.81 9.36 -3.76
C SER A 83 -13.80 8.33 -4.30
N ASP A 84 -13.64 7.87 -5.54
CA ASP A 84 -14.59 6.94 -6.17
C ASP A 84 -14.36 5.49 -5.71
N ALA A 85 -13.12 5.14 -5.37
CA ALA A 85 -12.79 3.86 -4.73
C ALA A 85 -13.42 3.72 -3.33
N GLY A 86 -14.09 4.76 -2.80
CA GLY A 86 -14.80 4.66 -1.53
C GLY A 86 -13.85 4.43 -0.35
N VAL A 87 -12.65 5.03 -0.37
CA VAL A 87 -11.67 4.90 0.71
C VAL A 87 -12.23 5.33 2.07
N SER A 88 -13.23 6.23 2.08
CA SER A 88 -14.02 6.59 3.26
C SER A 88 -14.75 5.41 3.91
N TYR A 89 -15.12 4.38 3.14
CA TYR A 89 -15.70 3.12 3.64
C TYR A 89 -14.62 2.06 3.88
N LEU A 90 -13.64 1.96 2.97
CA LEU A 90 -12.57 0.95 3.08
C LEU A 90 -11.76 1.10 4.36
N LEU A 91 -11.38 2.33 4.73
CA LEU A 91 -10.54 2.58 5.91
C LEU A 91 -11.22 2.16 7.23
N PRO A 92 -12.43 2.65 7.58
CA PRO A 92 -13.11 2.23 8.80
C PRO A 92 -13.36 0.72 8.87
N ILE A 93 -13.74 0.10 7.75
CA ILE A 93 -14.00 -1.35 7.71
C ILE A 93 -12.70 -2.12 7.91
N SER A 94 -11.60 -1.72 7.28
CA SER A 94 -10.28 -2.34 7.49
C SER A 94 -9.82 -2.24 8.95
N LEU A 95 -10.04 -1.09 9.58
CA LEU A 95 -9.74 -0.88 11.01
C LEU A 95 -10.64 -1.70 11.92
N PHE A 96 -11.91 -1.89 11.56
CA PHE A 96 -12.81 -2.78 12.29
C PHE A 96 -12.37 -4.24 12.16
N LEU A 97 -12.03 -4.70 10.96
CA LEU A 97 -11.58 -6.07 10.72
C LEU A 97 -10.22 -6.37 11.38
N LEU A 98 -9.36 -5.36 11.52
CA LEU A 98 -8.11 -5.46 12.27
C LEU A 98 -8.32 -5.97 13.71
N LEU A 99 -9.45 -5.63 14.34
CA LEU A 99 -9.78 -6.07 15.70
C LEU A 99 -9.91 -7.59 15.81
N TRP A 100 -10.27 -8.26 14.71
CA TRP A 100 -10.38 -9.72 14.67
C TRP A 100 -9.04 -10.39 14.38
N SER A 101 -8.30 -9.85 13.41
CA SER A 101 -6.93 -10.27 13.17
C SER A 101 -6.15 -9.24 12.35
N PRO A 102 -4.85 -9.04 12.63
CA PRO A 102 -4.02 -8.09 11.88
C PRO A 102 -4.00 -8.30 10.36
N ARG A 103 -4.17 -9.55 9.91
CA ARG A 103 -4.21 -9.90 8.48
C ARG A 103 -5.38 -9.24 7.72
N PHE A 104 -6.46 -8.84 8.39
CA PHE A 104 -7.64 -8.26 7.73
C PHE A 104 -7.56 -6.74 7.54
N LEU A 105 -6.44 -6.12 7.90
CA LEU A 105 -6.18 -4.70 7.63
C LEU A 105 -6.08 -4.40 6.11
N CYS A 106 -5.73 -5.41 5.31
CA CYS A 106 -5.53 -5.23 3.87
C CYS A 106 -6.84 -4.85 3.15
N PHE A 107 -6.77 -3.84 2.27
CA PHE A 107 -7.91 -3.34 1.49
C PHE A 107 -8.55 -4.37 0.57
N SER A 108 -7.89 -5.50 0.28
CA SER A 108 -8.55 -6.62 -0.42
C SER A 108 -9.76 -7.15 0.35
N TYR A 109 -9.71 -7.19 1.68
CA TYR A 109 -10.80 -7.71 2.50
C TYR A 109 -11.97 -6.73 2.61
N SER A 110 -11.68 -5.48 3.00
CA SER A 110 -12.71 -4.43 3.07
C SER A 110 -13.25 -4.12 1.68
N GLY A 111 -12.41 -4.10 0.65
CA GLY A 111 -12.79 -3.91 -0.74
C GLY A 111 -13.73 -5.00 -1.23
N ALA A 112 -13.45 -6.27 -0.95
CA ALA A 112 -14.35 -7.37 -1.28
C ALA A 112 -15.69 -7.25 -0.55
N LEU A 113 -15.70 -6.93 0.75
CA LEU A 113 -16.93 -6.79 1.53
C LEU A 113 -17.80 -5.64 1.04
N VAL A 114 -17.20 -4.47 0.81
CA VAL A 114 -17.88 -3.27 0.33
C VAL A 114 -18.40 -3.47 -1.10
N SER A 115 -17.59 -4.07 -1.97
CA SER A 115 -18.00 -4.36 -3.35
C SER A 115 -19.15 -5.36 -3.39
N LEU A 116 -19.08 -6.44 -2.61
CA LEU A 116 -20.15 -7.42 -2.53
C LEU A 116 -21.44 -6.80 -1.96
N SER A 117 -21.34 -5.97 -0.93
CA SER A 117 -22.48 -5.25 -0.37
C SER A 117 -23.14 -4.34 -1.41
N TYR A 118 -22.34 -3.62 -2.19
CA TYR A 118 -22.85 -2.78 -3.28
C TYR A 118 -23.53 -3.61 -4.38
N LEU A 119 -22.97 -4.74 -4.77
CA LEU A 119 -23.55 -5.59 -5.82
C LEU A 119 -24.85 -6.28 -5.40
N VAL A 120 -24.98 -6.67 -4.12
CA VAL A 120 -26.17 -7.38 -3.61
C VAL A 120 -27.26 -6.40 -3.14
N PHE A 121 -26.87 -5.35 -2.41
CA PHE A 121 -27.81 -4.45 -1.73
C PHE A 121 -27.86 -3.05 -2.36
N GLY A 122 -26.97 -2.72 -3.30
CA GLY A 122 -26.88 -1.38 -3.89
C GLY A 122 -26.25 -0.32 -2.96
N TRP A 123 -25.69 -0.73 -1.82
CA TRP A 123 -25.13 0.17 -0.82
C TRP A 123 -23.89 -0.42 -0.11
N PRO A 124 -22.85 0.38 0.22
CA PRO A 124 -22.71 1.81 -0.13
C PRO A 124 -22.40 1.98 -1.63
N ARG A 125 -22.74 3.15 -2.18
CA ARG A 125 -22.45 3.46 -3.59
C ARG A 125 -20.95 3.66 -3.78
N VAL A 126 -20.28 2.67 -4.36
CA VAL A 126 -18.85 2.68 -4.63
C VAL A 126 -18.56 2.25 -6.06
N ASN A 127 -17.40 2.63 -6.57
CA ASN A 127 -16.90 2.11 -7.84
C ASN A 127 -16.07 0.84 -7.59
N VAL A 128 -16.65 -0.33 -7.90
CA VAL A 128 -16.00 -1.64 -7.69
C VAL A 128 -14.72 -1.76 -8.52
N GLN A 129 -14.74 -1.27 -9.77
CA GLN A 129 -13.57 -1.23 -10.64
C GLN A 129 -12.43 -0.42 -10.02
N ALA A 130 -12.74 0.76 -9.48
CA ALA A 130 -11.75 1.62 -8.80
C ALA A 130 -11.19 0.97 -7.53
N ILE A 131 -12.01 0.24 -6.76
CA ILE A 131 -11.54 -0.54 -5.60
C ILE A 131 -10.56 -1.62 -6.04
N MET A 132 -10.93 -2.42 -7.05
CA MET A 132 -10.08 -3.50 -7.56
C MET A 132 -8.75 -2.96 -8.09
N ALA A 133 -8.79 -1.86 -8.86
CA ALA A 133 -7.60 -1.21 -9.39
C ALA A 133 -6.72 -0.60 -8.30
N LEU A 134 -7.31 0.05 -7.27
CA LEU A 134 -6.59 0.56 -6.10
C LEU A 134 -5.82 -0.57 -5.40
N VAL A 135 -6.52 -1.67 -5.10
CA VAL A 135 -5.96 -2.85 -4.45
C VAL A 135 -4.84 -3.45 -5.29
N ALA A 136 -5.06 -3.60 -6.61
CA ALA A 136 -4.06 -4.14 -7.53
C ALA A 136 -2.77 -3.29 -7.55
N CYS A 137 -2.90 -1.97 -7.67
CA CYS A 137 -1.74 -1.06 -7.70
C CYS A 137 -0.93 -1.12 -6.40
N LEU A 138 -1.59 -1.15 -5.23
CA LEU A 138 -0.92 -1.22 -3.94
C LEU A 138 -0.21 -2.57 -3.74
N HIS A 139 -0.84 -3.69 -4.09
CA HIS A 139 -0.20 -5.01 -4.00
C HIS A 139 0.91 -5.20 -5.03
N ALA A 140 0.82 -4.58 -6.22
CA ALA A 140 1.92 -4.57 -7.18
C ALA A 140 3.14 -3.85 -6.60
N ALA A 141 2.95 -2.69 -5.96
CA ALA A 141 4.04 -1.98 -5.27
C ALA A 141 4.59 -2.77 -4.07
N GLU A 142 3.73 -3.41 -3.29
CA GLU A 142 4.14 -4.31 -2.20
C GLU A 142 4.96 -5.50 -2.72
N SER A 143 4.55 -6.10 -3.84
CA SER A 143 5.26 -7.23 -4.44
C SER A 143 6.70 -6.87 -4.84
N PHE A 144 6.93 -5.62 -5.26
CA PHE A 144 8.25 -5.07 -5.54
C PHE A 144 9.08 -4.92 -4.25
N LEU A 145 8.50 -4.37 -3.18
CA LEU A 145 9.16 -4.21 -1.88
C LEU A 145 9.56 -5.56 -1.27
N ILE A 146 8.67 -6.55 -1.37
CA ILE A 146 8.91 -7.93 -0.92
C ILE A 146 10.05 -8.54 -1.75
N ARG A 147 10.07 -8.35 -3.08
CA ARG A 147 11.13 -8.90 -3.94
C ARG A 147 12.50 -8.44 -3.50
N TRP A 148 12.64 -7.16 -3.16
CA TRP A 148 13.94 -6.57 -2.88
C TRP A 148 14.39 -6.76 -1.43
N SER A 149 13.45 -6.80 -0.49
CA SER A 149 13.79 -6.75 0.94
C SER A 149 13.04 -7.71 1.84
N GLY A 150 12.09 -8.48 1.33
CA GLY A 150 11.25 -9.39 2.12
C GLY A 150 12.04 -10.38 2.95
N ALA A 151 13.17 -10.87 2.45
CA ALA A 151 14.04 -11.82 3.18
C ALA A 151 15.03 -11.16 4.16
N GLY A 152 15.20 -9.83 4.10
CA GLY A 152 16.29 -9.15 4.80
C GLY A 152 16.00 -8.84 6.27
N CYS A 153 14.87 -9.26 6.81
CA CYS A 153 14.57 -9.20 8.25
C CYS A 153 13.92 -10.53 8.63
N ALA A 154 14.77 -11.54 8.73
CA ALA A 154 14.38 -12.91 9.02
C ALA A 154 14.93 -13.32 10.39
N THR A 155 14.03 -13.62 11.32
CA THR A 155 14.36 -14.08 12.67
C THR A 155 14.21 -15.60 12.71
N PRO A 156 15.27 -16.37 13.02
CA PRO A 156 15.10 -17.82 13.22
C PRO A 156 14.18 -18.04 14.43
N LEU A 157 13.46 -19.16 14.47
CA LEU A 157 12.62 -19.58 15.60
C LEU A 157 12.32 -21.07 15.50
N TYR A 158 12.03 -21.66 16.66
CA TYR A 158 11.48 -23.01 16.76
C TYR A 158 9.98 -22.93 17.03
N MET A 159 9.20 -23.68 16.28
CA MET A 159 7.74 -23.73 16.40
C MET A 159 7.25 -25.17 16.51
N PRO A 160 6.14 -25.42 17.23
CA PRO A 160 5.55 -26.75 17.28
C PRO A 160 4.99 -27.12 15.90
N GLY A 161 5.44 -28.25 15.38
CA GLY A 161 4.90 -28.87 14.18
C GLY A 161 3.54 -29.54 14.45
N LYS A 162 2.79 -29.83 13.38
CA LYS A 162 1.46 -30.46 13.48
C LYS A 162 1.48 -31.81 14.20
N ASP A 163 2.61 -32.52 14.12
CA ASP A 163 2.80 -33.85 14.73
C ASP A 163 3.39 -33.75 16.15
N GLY A 164 3.38 -32.56 16.78
CA GLY A 164 3.98 -32.32 18.09
C GLY A 164 5.51 -32.22 18.11
N ARG A 165 6.18 -32.45 16.98
CA ARG A 165 7.63 -32.29 16.84
C ARG A 165 8.01 -30.83 16.65
N THR A 166 9.08 -30.38 17.28
CA THR A 166 9.61 -29.02 17.07
C THR A 166 10.23 -28.90 15.68
N VAL A 167 9.77 -27.90 14.91
CA VAL A 167 10.30 -27.59 13.57
C VAL A 167 10.97 -26.23 13.62
N GLY A 168 12.18 -26.14 13.08
CA GLY A 168 12.87 -24.87 12.89
C GLY A 168 12.28 -24.10 11.70
N GLY A 169 12.27 -22.78 11.81
CA GLY A 169 11.84 -21.92 10.72
C GLY A 169 12.35 -20.49 10.90
N PHE A 170 11.92 -19.62 10.00
CA PHE A 170 12.20 -18.20 10.04
C PHE A 170 10.89 -17.42 10.00
N LEU A 171 10.74 -16.45 10.89
CA LEU A 171 9.73 -15.40 10.78
C LEU A 171 10.32 -14.26 9.94
N LEU A 172 9.61 -13.87 8.90
CA LEU A 172 9.95 -12.75 8.03
C LEU A 172 9.05 -11.57 8.38
N GLN A 173 9.64 -10.43 8.73
CA GLN A 173 8.87 -9.22 9.08
C GLN A 173 9.51 -7.98 8.49
N ARG A 174 8.82 -7.33 7.55
CA ARG A 174 9.22 -6.07 6.95
C ARG A 174 8.10 -5.05 7.01
N PHE A 175 8.48 -3.81 7.22
CA PHE A 175 7.60 -2.65 7.25
C PHE A 175 8.26 -1.50 6.48
N TRP A 176 7.48 -0.84 5.65
CA TRP A 176 7.91 0.28 4.82
C TRP A 176 6.95 1.45 5.04
N PRO A 177 7.43 2.63 5.47
CA PRO A 177 6.65 3.86 5.43
C PRO A 177 6.59 4.35 3.97
N VAL A 178 5.39 4.52 3.43
CA VAL A 178 5.16 4.74 2.00
C VAL A 178 4.43 6.06 1.80
N PRO A 179 5.13 7.15 1.41
CA PRO A 179 4.48 8.35 0.93
C PRO A 179 3.94 8.11 -0.48
N LEU A 180 2.72 8.56 -0.74
CA LEU A 180 1.98 8.29 -1.96
C LEU A 180 1.41 9.58 -2.52
N ILE A 181 1.44 9.71 -3.84
CA ILE A 181 0.55 10.63 -4.56
C ILE A 181 -0.63 9.82 -5.02
N VAL A 182 -1.82 10.27 -4.65
CA VAL A 182 -3.09 9.70 -5.12
C VAL A 182 -3.89 10.74 -5.89
N LEU A 183 -4.88 10.29 -6.65
CA LEU A 183 -5.78 11.18 -7.37
C LEU A 183 -7.07 11.40 -6.59
N PHE A 184 -7.45 12.67 -6.50
CA PHE A 184 -8.78 13.10 -6.09
C PHE A 184 -9.46 13.76 -7.28
N MET A 185 -10.77 13.57 -7.39
CA MET A 185 -11.58 14.28 -8.35
C MET A 185 -12.32 15.38 -7.61
N ILE A 186 -12.08 16.63 -8.00
CA ILE A 186 -12.75 17.81 -7.45
C ILE A 186 -13.51 18.52 -8.56
N ARG A 187 -14.61 19.19 -8.21
CA ARG A 187 -15.36 20.05 -9.14
C ARG A 187 -15.01 21.50 -8.88
N VAL A 188 -14.66 22.21 -9.95
CA VAL A 188 -14.19 23.59 -9.89
C VAL A 188 -15.15 24.46 -10.69
N PRO A 189 -15.69 25.54 -10.10
CA PRO A 189 -16.61 26.43 -10.82
C PRO A 189 -15.98 27.12 -12.03
N ASP A 190 -14.70 27.50 -11.92
CA ASP A 190 -13.96 28.22 -12.96
C ASP A 190 -12.53 27.68 -13.09
N ILE A 191 -12.26 27.00 -14.20
CA ILE A 191 -10.94 26.41 -14.50
C ILE A 191 -9.91 27.48 -14.88
N SER A 192 -10.34 28.65 -15.37
CA SER A 192 -9.42 29.69 -15.87
C SER A 192 -8.49 30.25 -14.78
N ARG A 193 -8.90 30.14 -13.52
CA ARG A 193 -8.12 30.57 -12.34
C ARG A 193 -7.14 29.51 -11.84
N MET A 194 -7.16 28.30 -12.39
CA MET A 194 -6.25 27.23 -11.98
C MET A 194 -4.94 27.31 -12.74
N THR A 195 -3.84 27.41 -12.01
CA THR A 195 -2.48 27.31 -12.53
C THR A 195 -1.99 25.86 -12.48
N GLY A 196 -1.12 25.47 -13.40
CA GLY A 196 -0.54 24.11 -13.41
C GLY A 196 -1.44 23.01 -13.93
N LEU A 197 -2.53 23.35 -14.64
CA LEU A 197 -3.37 22.36 -15.33
C LEU A 197 -2.57 21.62 -16.40
N ILE A 198 -2.71 20.29 -16.40
CA ILE A 198 -2.12 19.43 -17.42
C ILE A 198 -3.26 18.94 -18.29
N GLN A 199 -3.13 19.13 -19.60
CA GLN A 199 -4.01 18.48 -20.57
C GLN A 199 -3.82 16.97 -20.48
N LEU A 200 -4.92 16.29 -20.16
CA LEU A 200 -4.98 14.85 -19.98
C LEU A 200 -4.94 14.16 -21.35
N PRO A 201 -4.24 13.02 -21.47
CA PRO A 201 -4.29 12.22 -22.70
C PRO A 201 -5.67 11.61 -22.92
N ASP A 202 -6.07 11.41 -24.19
CA ASP A 202 -7.40 10.87 -24.55
C ASP A 202 -7.65 9.44 -24.05
N TRP A 203 -6.60 8.64 -23.86
CA TRP A 203 -6.70 7.28 -23.33
C TRP A 203 -6.88 7.21 -21.81
N TRP A 204 -6.76 8.34 -21.10
CA TRP A 204 -6.70 8.41 -19.65
C TRP A 204 -7.91 9.16 -19.08
N PRO A 205 -8.52 8.73 -17.95
CA PRO A 205 -8.12 7.59 -17.11
C PRO A 205 -8.57 6.23 -17.65
N LEU A 206 -7.83 5.17 -17.30
CA LEU A 206 -8.19 3.79 -17.68
C LEU A 206 -9.42 3.32 -16.90
N ILE A 207 -9.46 3.63 -15.60
CA ILE A 207 -10.63 3.41 -14.76
C ILE A 207 -11.48 4.68 -14.77
N LYS A 208 -12.67 4.59 -15.35
CA LYS A 208 -13.57 5.73 -15.47
C LYS A 208 -14.21 6.05 -14.13
N ALA A 209 -13.99 7.27 -13.66
CA ALA A 209 -14.76 7.85 -12.57
C ALA A 209 -16.24 8.00 -13.00
N PRO A 210 -17.22 7.68 -12.12
CA PRO A 210 -18.61 7.98 -12.41
C PRO A 210 -18.77 9.50 -12.60
N LEU A 211 -19.55 9.91 -13.61
CA LEU A 211 -19.93 11.32 -13.75
C LEU A 211 -20.84 11.70 -12.58
N THR A 212 -20.27 12.16 -11.47
CA THR A 212 -21.02 12.67 -10.33
C THR A 212 -21.77 13.93 -10.77
N PRO A 213 -23.11 13.99 -10.77
CA PRO A 213 -23.84 15.18 -11.21
C PRO A 213 -23.52 16.38 -10.30
N GLY A 214 -23.31 17.57 -10.88
CA GLY A 214 -23.09 18.78 -10.11
C GLY A 214 -22.57 19.95 -10.95
N PRO A 215 -22.67 21.20 -10.46
CA PRO A 215 -22.12 22.37 -11.12
C PRO A 215 -20.58 22.36 -11.13
N GLY A 216 -19.98 23.02 -12.11
CA GLY A 216 -18.52 23.11 -12.28
C GLY A 216 -17.92 21.98 -13.11
N THR A 217 -16.65 22.12 -13.46
CA THR A 217 -15.92 21.15 -14.30
C THR A 217 -15.11 20.20 -13.42
N PRO A 218 -15.15 18.88 -13.68
CA PRO A 218 -14.32 17.94 -12.95
C PRO A 218 -12.84 18.08 -13.31
N VAL A 219 -11.99 18.13 -12.29
CA VAL A 219 -10.54 18.21 -12.41
C VAL A 219 -9.92 17.15 -11.50
N PHE A 220 -8.89 16.47 -11.99
CA PHE A 220 -8.09 15.56 -11.18
C PHE A 220 -6.98 16.32 -10.48
N GLN A 221 -6.90 16.15 -9.16
CA GLN A 221 -5.88 16.74 -8.31
C GLN A 221 -5.01 15.63 -7.72
N MET A 222 -3.69 15.81 -7.81
CA MET A 222 -2.71 14.97 -7.13
C MET A 222 -2.60 15.42 -5.67
N MET A 223 -2.87 14.52 -4.73
CA MET A 223 -2.73 14.80 -3.30
C MET A 223 -1.74 13.83 -2.64
N PRO A 224 -0.89 14.35 -1.74
CA PRO A 224 -0.03 13.51 -0.92
C PRO A 224 -0.82 12.78 0.17
N ILE A 225 -0.54 11.50 0.36
CA ILE A 225 -1.01 10.67 1.48
C ILE A 225 0.16 9.85 2.00
N VAL A 226 0.10 9.45 3.28
CA VAL A 226 1.04 8.49 3.87
C VAL A 226 0.32 7.17 4.12
N ALA A 227 0.97 6.07 3.73
CA ALA A 227 0.57 4.71 4.08
C ALA A 227 1.74 3.95 4.71
N ALA A 228 1.44 2.78 5.28
CA ALA A 228 2.44 1.80 5.66
C ALA A 228 2.13 0.49 4.93
N LEU A 229 3.15 -0.07 4.26
CA LEU A 229 3.09 -1.44 3.72
C LEU A 229 3.89 -2.36 4.64
N GLY A 230 3.44 -3.60 4.78
CA GLY A 230 4.10 -4.56 5.65
C GLY A 230 3.96 -5.99 5.16
N TYR A 231 5.07 -6.73 5.25
CA TYR A 231 5.17 -8.12 4.86
C TYR A 231 5.47 -8.97 6.10
N GLY A 232 4.59 -9.94 6.36
CA GLY A 232 4.74 -10.92 7.44
C GLY A 232 4.50 -12.33 6.91
N ASP A 233 5.49 -13.22 7.05
CA ASP A 233 5.39 -14.60 6.59
C ASP A 233 6.30 -15.52 7.41
N MET A 234 6.16 -16.84 7.23
CA MET A 234 7.00 -17.85 7.85
C MET A 234 7.58 -18.79 6.80
N ALA A 235 8.88 -19.05 6.90
CA ALA A 235 9.60 -20.00 6.07
C ALA A 235 10.06 -21.20 6.91
N THR A 236 9.45 -22.37 6.71
CA THR A 236 9.73 -23.61 7.46
C THR A 236 10.34 -24.71 6.58
N SER A 237 9.97 -24.77 5.30
CA SER A 237 10.43 -25.78 4.34
C SER A 237 11.33 -25.23 3.23
N VAL A 238 11.55 -23.92 3.21
CA VAL A 238 12.31 -23.19 2.18
C VAL A 238 13.13 -22.09 2.86
N THR A 239 14.11 -21.54 2.15
CA THR A 239 14.87 -20.40 2.67
C THR A 239 14.01 -19.13 2.71
N PRO A 240 14.32 -18.15 3.59
CA PRO A 240 13.62 -16.86 3.61
C PRO A 240 13.63 -16.14 2.26
N ARG A 241 14.70 -16.30 1.47
CA ARG A 241 14.82 -15.69 0.14
C ARG A 241 13.88 -16.33 -0.87
N GLU A 242 13.84 -17.66 -0.92
CA GLU A 242 12.90 -18.37 -1.79
C GLU A 242 11.46 -18.03 -1.43
N LYS A 243 11.13 -18.02 -0.13
CA LYS A 243 9.79 -17.65 0.35
C LYS A 243 9.39 -16.24 -0.08
N ALA A 244 10.27 -15.25 0.11
CA ALA A 244 10.01 -13.87 -0.31
C ALA A 244 9.84 -13.74 -1.83
N VAL A 245 10.64 -14.46 -2.64
CA VAL A 245 10.52 -14.46 -4.10
C VAL A 245 9.20 -15.07 -4.54
N GLU A 246 8.81 -16.20 -3.95
CA GLU A 246 7.54 -16.87 -4.22
C GLU A 246 6.35 -15.95 -3.86
N THR A 247 6.32 -15.40 -2.65
CA THR A 247 5.24 -14.51 -2.20
C THR A 247 5.16 -13.26 -3.08
N SER A 248 6.30 -12.64 -3.40
CA SER A 248 6.37 -11.52 -4.34
C SER A 248 5.81 -11.87 -5.72
N ARG A 249 6.19 -13.02 -6.29
CA ARG A 249 5.70 -13.45 -7.60
C ARG A 249 4.19 -13.66 -7.58
N ASN A 250 3.67 -14.37 -6.59
CA ASN A 250 2.25 -14.68 -6.49
C ASN A 250 1.43 -13.39 -6.28
N LEU A 251 1.93 -12.46 -5.46
CA LEU A 251 1.28 -11.17 -5.22
C LEU A 251 1.27 -10.28 -6.46
N PHE A 252 2.37 -10.27 -7.22
CA PHE A 252 2.44 -9.54 -8.48
C PHE A 252 1.46 -10.12 -9.51
N LEU A 253 1.41 -11.46 -9.67
CA LEU A 253 0.46 -12.13 -10.57
C LEU A 253 -0.99 -11.84 -10.18
N PHE A 254 -1.31 -11.92 -8.88
CA PHE A 254 -2.61 -11.53 -8.36
C PHE A 254 -2.96 -10.09 -8.75
N SER A 255 -2.01 -9.16 -8.59
CA SER A 255 -2.20 -7.75 -8.92
C SER A 255 -2.46 -7.53 -10.41
N VAL A 256 -1.71 -8.21 -11.29
CA VAL A 256 -1.90 -8.12 -12.75
C VAL A 256 -3.26 -8.67 -13.16
N ILE A 257 -3.65 -9.84 -12.63
CA ILE A 257 -4.95 -10.44 -12.92
C ILE A 257 -6.08 -9.54 -12.41
N LEU A 258 -5.96 -9.03 -11.18
CA LEU A 258 -6.97 -8.16 -10.59
C LEU A 258 -7.15 -6.86 -11.36
N LEU A 259 -6.04 -6.24 -11.81
CA LEU A 259 -6.09 -5.04 -12.65
C LEU A 259 -6.64 -5.33 -14.06
N GLY A 260 -6.46 -6.55 -14.58
CA GLY A 260 -7.05 -6.95 -15.86
C GLY A 260 -8.58 -7.11 -15.79
N PHE A 261 -9.12 -7.40 -14.61
CA PHE A 261 -10.56 -7.53 -14.36
C PHE A 261 -11.20 -6.28 -13.76
N SER A 262 -10.40 -5.27 -13.38
CA SER A 262 -10.90 -3.98 -12.89
C SER A 262 -11.42 -3.12 -14.02
#